data_AF-A0A1G8J9J5-F1
#
_entry.id   AF-A0A1G8J9J5-F1
#
_cell.length_a   1.000
_cell.length_b   1.000
_cell.length_c   1.000
_cell.angle_alpha   90.00
_cell.angle_beta   90.00
_cell.angle_gamma   90.00
#
_symmetry.space_group_name_H-M   'P 1'
#
loop_
_entity.id
_entity.type
_entity.pdbx_description
1 polymer ?
#
loop_
_entity_poly.entity_id
_entity_poly.type
_entity_poly.pdbx_seq_one_letter_code
_entity_poly.pdbx_strand_id
1 'polypeptide(L)'
;RMEKFEKEFIAQTGVKLIVGKGGMGPLTEAGCREHKAVHAIFPGGCAVVAATQVEEIERAEWLDLGMPETLWVNRVKEFGPLIISIDTQGNNLIEKNKAEFNAKKASIVARIHQQVGFIK
;
A
#
# COMPACT_ATOMS: atom_id res chain seq x y z
N ARG A 1 -7.04 -2.92 4.74
CA ARG A 1 -7.42 -4.22 5.38
C ARG A 1 -6.56 -4.47 6.61
N MET A 2 -5.24 -4.37 6.50
CA MET A 2 -4.29 -4.69 7.58
C MET A 2 -4.05 -3.54 8.56
N GLU A 3 -4.57 -2.35 8.25
CA GLU A 3 -4.47 -1.13 9.09
C GLU A 3 -4.64 -1.34 10.59
N LYS A 4 -5.65 -2.12 10.99
CA LYS A 4 -5.96 -2.38 12.40
C LYS A 4 -4.89 -3.19 13.15
N PHE A 5 -3.98 -3.85 12.44
CA PHE A 5 -2.95 -4.72 12.99
C PHE A 5 -1.54 -4.18 12.80
N GLU A 6 -1.34 -3.30 11.81
CA GLU A 6 -0.01 -2.96 11.31
C GLU A 6 0.90 -2.36 12.38
N LYS A 7 0.37 -1.48 13.25
CA LYS A 7 1.17 -0.87 14.34
C LYS A 7 1.78 -1.93 15.25
N GLU A 8 0.94 -2.85 15.71
CA GLU A 8 1.35 -3.92 16.62
C GLU A 8 2.26 -4.92 15.91
N PHE A 9 1.95 -5.25 14.64
CA PHE A 9 2.76 -6.14 13.83
C PHE A 9 4.18 -5.59 13.63
N ILE A 10 4.35 -4.30 13.34
CA ILE A 10 5.66 -3.65 13.25
C ILE A 10 6.42 -3.76 14.57
N ALA A 11 5.74 -3.49 15.69
CA ALA A 11 6.34 -3.53 17.02
C ALA A 11 6.86 -4.94 17.37
N GLN A 12 6.09 -5.98 17.05
CA GLN A 12 6.42 -7.36 17.40
C GLN A 12 7.45 -7.99 16.46
N THR A 13 7.38 -7.71 15.16
CA THR A 13 8.23 -8.37 14.14
C THR A 13 9.49 -7.60 13.81
N GLY A 14 9.51 -6.28 14.05
CA GLY A 14 10.61 -5.41 13.67
C GLY A 14 10.71 -5.11 12.17
N VAL A 15 9.69 -5.49 11.36
CA VAL A 15 9.66 -5.21 9.91
C VAL A 15 9.87 -3.72 9.62
N LYS A 16 10.67 -3.41 8.58
CA LYS A 16 11.06 -2.03 8.24
C LYS A 16 10.46 -1.51 6.94
N LEU A 17 10.00 -2.40 6.07
CA LEU A 17 9.36 -2.07 4.81
C LEU A 17 8.09 -2.90 4.68
N ILE A 18 6.97 -2.20 4.48
CA ILE A 18 5.68 -2.81 4.18
C ILE A 18 5.32 -2.41 2.76
N VAL A 19 5.00 -3.38 1.91
CA VAL A 19 4.60 -3.13 0.53
C VAL A 19 3.16 -3.55 0.34
N GLY A 20 2.36 -2.64 -0.21
CA GLY A 20 0.95 -2.90 -0.49
C GLY A 20 0.46 -2.18 -1.73
N LYS A 21 -0.86 -2.24 -1.91
CA LYS A 21 -1.57 -1.39 -2.86
C LYS A 21 -2.48 -0.42 -2.11
N GLY A 22 -2.58 0.80 -2.61
CA GLY A 22 -3.37 1.85 -1.97
C GLY A 22 -2.69 2.45 -0.74
N GLY A 23 -3.45 3.19 0.07
CA GLY A 23 -2.94 3.81 1.29
C GLY A 23 -3.25 3.02 2.55
N MET A 24 -2.49 3.31 3.59
CA MET A 24 -2.75 2.91 4.97
C MET A 24 -3.07 4.16 5.80
N GLY A 25 -3.66 3.96 6.97
CA GLY A 25 -4.20 5.00 7.84
C GLY A 25 -3.30 5.37 9.02
N PRO A 26 -3.89 5.98 10.06
CA PRO A 26 -3.15 6.54 11.20
C PRO A 26 -2.41 5.52 12.07
N LEU A 27 -2.86 4.26 12.14
CA LEU A 27 -2.18 3.24 12.93
C LEU A 27 -0.88 2.82 12.26
N THR A 28 -0.90 2.58 10.95
CA THR A 28 0.34 2.31 10.21
C THR A 28 1.28 3.51 10.26
N GLU A 29 0.77 4.74 10.13
CA GLU A 29 1.57 5.96 10.28
C GLU A 29 2.28 6.02 11.63
N ALA A 30 1.55 5.78 12.72
CA ALA A 30 2.13 5.73 14.06
C ALA A 30 3.19 4.64 14.18
N GLY A 31 2.91 3.43 13.67
CA GLY A 31 3.86 2.32 13.66
C GLY A 31 5.15 2.63 12.88
N CYS A 32 5.02 3.22 11.69
CA CYS A 32 6.14 3.68 10.86
C CYS A 32 7.02 4.70 11.60
N ARG A 33 6.40 5.69 12.25
CA ARG A 33 7.11 6.74 12.98
C ARG A 33 7.83 6.23 14.23
N GLU A 34 7.13 5.43 15.03
CA GLU A 34 7.61 4.90 16.32
C GLU A 34 8.73 3.88 16.13
N HIS A 35 8.63 3.00 15.12
CA HIS A 35 9.56 1.89 14.93
C HIS A 35 10.50 2.05 13.72
N LYS A 36 10.51 3.22 13.09
CA LYS A 36 11.33 3.55 11.91
C LYS A 36 11.12 2.56 10.75
N ALA A 37 9.86 2.30 10.45
CA ALA A 37 9.43 1.54 9.28
C ALA A 37 8.83 2.48 8.22
N VAL A 38 8.70 2.02 6.98
CA VAL A 38 8.04 2.74 5.89
C VAL A 38 6.98 1.87 5.22
N HIS A 39 5.94 2.51 4.71
CA HIS A 39 4.98 1.86 3.81
C HIS A 39 5.22 2.35 2.38
N ALA A 40 5.31 1.40 1.46
CA ALA A 40 5.48 1.66 0.04
C ALA A 40 4.32 1.07 -0.78
N ILE A 41 4.00 1.73 -1.88
CA ILE A 41 2.98 1.30 -2.82
C ILE A 41 3.65 0.69 -4.04
N PHE A 42 3.24 -0.52 -4.38
CA PHE A 42 3.50 -1.14 -5.67
C PHE A 42 2.34 -0.87 -6.65
N PRO A 43 2.59 -0.59 -7.94
CA PRO A 43 1.53 -0.38 -8.94
C PRO A 43 0.55 -1.55 -9.04
N GLY A 44 -0.73 -1.28 -8.79
CA GLY A 44 -1.79 -2.27 -8.94
C GLY A 44 -1.98 -2.71 -10.39
N GLY A 45 -2.32 -3.98 -10.61
CA GLY A 45 -2.51 -4.55 -11.95
C GLY A 45 -1.24 -5.07 -12.62
N CYS A 46 -0.07 -4.89 -11.98
CA CYS A 46 1.22 -5.31 -12.52
C CYS A 46 1.76 -6.60 -11.87
N ALA A 47 0.89 -7.51 -11.43
CA ALA A 47 1.29 -8.72 -10.71
C ALA A 47 2.25 -9.62 -11.52
N VAL A 48 2.02 -9.75 -12.83
CA VAL A 48 2.91 -10.52 -13.72
C VAL A 48 4.30 -9.89 -13.77
N VAL A 49 4.40 -8.56 -13.85
CA VAL A 49 5.68 -7.84 -13.82
C VAL A 49 6.40 -8.06 -12.48
N ALA A 50 5.68 -7.96 -11.36
CA ALA A 50 6.23 -8.25 -10.04
C ALA A 50 6.78 -9.68 -9.95
N ALA A 51 6.07 -10.65 -10.53
CA ALA A 51 6.50 -12.05 -10.53
C ALA A 51 7.81 -12.26 -11.30
N THR A 52 8.08 -11.49 -12.37
CA THR A 52 9.36 -11.57 -13.09
C THR A 52 10.58 -11.08 -12.28
N GLN A 53 10.34 -10.37 -11.17
CA GLN A 53 11.37 -9.86 -10.27
C GLN A 53 11.65 -10.81 -9.09
N VAL A 54 10.88 -11.89 -8.97
CA VAL A 54 11.12 -12.97 -8.01
C VAL A 54 12.12 -13.94 -8.62
N GLU A 55 13.27 -14.10 -7.99
CA GLU A 55 14.32 -15.01 -8.44
C GLU A 55 14.08 -16.44 -7.94
N GLU A 56 13.61 -16.58 -6.69
CA GLU A 56 13.42 -17.87 -6.04
C GLU A 56 12.36 -17.79 -4.93
N ILE A 57 11.57 -18.86 -4.80
CA ILE A 57 10.73 -19.12 -3.63
C ILE A 57 11.58 -19.93 -2.66
N GLU A 58 12.07 -19.31 -1.60
CA GLU A 58 12.98 -19.96 -0.65
C GLU A 58 12.24 -20.84 0.36
N ARG A 59 11.06 -20.41 0.81
CA ARG A 59 10.19 -21.15 1.73
C ARG A 59 8.72 -20.81 1.53
N ALA A 60 7.85 -21.72 1.97
CA ALA A 60 6.41 -21.53 2.02
C ALA A 60 5.89 -22.08 3.35
N GLU A 61 5.36 -21.19 4.19
CA GLU A 61 4.83 -21.54 5.52
C GLU A 61 3.30 -21.39 5.54
N TRP A 62 2.62 -22.15 6.39
CA TRP A 62 1.14 -22.11 6.55
C TRP A 62 0.39 -22.41 5.24
N LEU A 63 0.79 -23.50 4.58
CA LEU A 63 0.19 -23.96 3.31
C LEU A 63 -1.31 -24.29 3.42
N ASP A 64 -1.78 -24.59 4.63
CA ASP A 64 -3.18 -24.89 4.94
C ASP A 64 -4.11 -23.67 4.77
N LEU A 65 -3.57 -22.44 4.78
CA LEU A 65 -4.33 -21.21 4.50
C LEU A 65 -4.66 -21.04 3.00
N GLY A 66 -4.06 -21.88 2.14
CA GLY A 66 -4.23 -21.85 0.69
C GLY A 66 -3.28 -20.87 -0.01
N MET A 67 -3.05 -21.13 -1.31
CA MET A 67 -2.05 -20.43 -2.14
C MET A 67 -1.98 -18.90 -1.96
N PRO A 68 -3.09 -18.14 -1.87
CA PRO A 68 -3.03 -16.67 -1.74
C PRO A 68 -2.66 -16.17 -0.34
N GLU A 69 -2.85 -16.96 0.71
CA GLU A 69 -2.66 -16.56 2.13
C GLU A 69 -1.47 -17.28 2.79
N THR A 70 -0.82 -18.22 2.09
CA THR A 70 0.49 -18.79 2.47
C THR A 70 1.51 -17.68 2.69
N LEU A 71 2.34 -17.84 3.73
CA LEU A 71 3.49 -16.98 3.95
C LEU A 71 4.64 -17.41 3.04
N TRP A 72 4.78 -16.73 1.91
CA TRP A 72 5.84 -16.94 0.93
C TRP A 72 7.10 -16.16 1.30
N VAL A 73 8.24 -16.86 1.42
CA VAL A 73 9.56 -16.24 1.56
C VAL A 73 10.20 -16.23 0.18
N ASN A 74 10.27 -15.05 -0.43
CA ASN A 74 10.77 -14.87 -1.79
C ASN A 74 12.11 -14.13 -1.79
N ARG A 75 13.06 -14.61 -2.58
CA ARG A 75 14.23 -13.83 -2.99
C ARG A 75 13.85 -13.02 -4.22
N VAL A 76 14.08 -11.71 -4.16
CA VAL A 76 13.73 -10.78 -5.23
C VAL A 76 14.93 -9.94 -5.64
N LYS A 77 14.96 -9.52 -6.91
CA LYS A 77 15.98 -8.63 -7.45
C LYS A 77 15.32 -7.41 -8.07
N GLU A 78 15.74 -6.23 -7.63
CA GLU A 78 15.23 -4.94 -8.11
C GLU A 78 13.70 -4.83 -8.06
N PHE A 79 13.10 -5.34 -6.98
CA PHE A 79 11.64 -5.36 -6.83
C PHE A 79 11.06 -3.94 -6.79
N GLY A 80 10.22 -3.61 -7.77
CA GLY A 80 9.69 -2.26 -7.92
C GLY A 80 9.10 -1.97 -9.30
N PRO A 81 8.71 -0.71 -9.56
CA PRO A 81 8.97 0.47 -8.75
C PRO A 81 8.12 0.53 -7.47
N LEU A 82 8.67 1.16 -6.43
CA LEU A 82 7.99 1.38 -5.14
C LEU A 82 7.91 2.87 -4.85
N ILE A 83 6.72 3.34 -4.43
CA ILE A 83 6.51 4.74 -4.01
C ILE A 83 6.33 4.76 -2.50
N ILE A 84 7.21 5.45 -1.77
CA ILE A 84 7.03 5.65 -0.32
C ILE A 84 5.77 6.49 -0.11
N SER A 85 4.76 5.89 0.51
CA SER A 85 3.50 6.57 0.79
C SER A 85 3.33 6.94 2.25
N ILE A 86 4.04 6.25 3.16
CA ILE A 86 4.17 6.64 4.56
C ILE A 86 5.65 6.56 4.95
N ASP A 87 6.20 7.67 5.43
CA ASP A 87 7.60 7.75 5.85
C ASP A 87 7.77 7.61 7.38
N THR A 88 9.02 7.68 7.84
CA THR A 88 9.39 7.56 9.25
C THR A 88 9.14 8.83 10.09
N GLN A 89 8.61 9.89 9.46
CA GLN A 89 8.32 11.18 10.09
C GLN A 89 6.81 11.36 10.32
N GLY A 90 5.98 10.43 9.82
CA GLY A 90 4.53 10.51 9.90
C GLY A 90 3.91 11.23 8.71
N ASN A 91 4.63 11.42 7.61
CA ASN A 91 4.02 11.95 6.40
C ASN A 91 3.26 10.83 5.67
N ASN A 92 1.96 11.02 5.47
CA ASN A 92 1.11 10.11 4.73
C ASN A 92 0.64 10.76 3.41
N LEU A 93 1.24 10.31 2.30
CA LEU A 93 0.99 10.84 0.96
C LEU A 93 -0.48 10.69 0.54
N ILE A 94 -1.09 9.54 0.83
CA ILE A 94 -2.46 9.24 0.37
C ILE A 94 -3.47 10.07 1.16
N GLU A 95 -3.31 10.20 2.47
CA GLU A 95 -4.21 11.01 3.29
C GLU A 95 -4.09 12.50 2.94
N LYS A 96 -2.87 13.01 2.73
CA LYS A 96 -2.65 14.39 2.27
C LYS A 96 -3.34 14.65 0.92
N ASN A 97 -3.13 13.76 -0.05
CA ASN A 97 -3.71 13.89 -1.38
C ASN A 97 -5.25 13.78 -1.36
N LYS A 98 -5.82 12.89 -0.54
CA LYS A 98 -7.28 12.77 -0.38
C LYS A 98 -7.90 14.08 0.07
N ALA A 99 -7.30 14.77 1.05
CA ALA A 99 -7.79 16.06 1.51
C ALA A 99 -7.80 17.11 0.38
N GLU A 100 -6.68 17.22 -0.35
CA GLU A 100 -6.54 18.15 -1.47
C GLU A 100 -7.53 17.85 -2.61
N PHE A 101 -7.66 16.59 -2.98
CA PHE A 101 -8.52 16.18 -4.09
C PHE A 101 -10.01 16.31 -3.74
N ASN A 102 -10.39 16.03 -2.49
CA ASN A 102 -11.76 16.25 -2.03
C ASN A 102 -12.15 17.73 -2.07
N ALA A 103 -11.23 18.65 -1.73
CA ALA A 103 -11.49 20.08 -1.83
C ALA A 103 -11.78 20.53 -3.28
N LYS A 104 -11.12 19.91 -4.27
CA LYS A 104 -11.32 20.20 -5.70
C LYS A 104 -12.52 19.45 -6.31
N LYS A 105 -13.02 18.42 -5.64
CA LYS A 105 -14.03 17.50 -6.18
C LYS A 105 -15.31 18.21 -6.61
N ALA A 106 -15.86 19.08 -5.77
CA ALA A 106 -17.19 19.66 -6.00
C ALA A 106 -17.27 20.47 -7.31
N SER A 107 -16.29 21.35 -7.55
CA SER A 107 -16.27 22.18 -8.76
C SER A 107 -16.04 21.35 -10.03
N ILE A 108 -15.19 20.33 -9.94
CA ILE A 108 -14.93 19.41 -11.07
C ILE A 108 -16.18 18.59 -11.40
N VAL A 109 -16.86 18.05 -10.39
CA VAL A 109 -18.09 17.27 -10.58
C VAL A 109 -19.18 18.13 -11.21
N ALA A 110 -19.38 19.36 -10.73
CA ALA A 110 -20.35 20.29 -11.33
C ALA A 110 -20.05 20.56 -12.81
N ARG A 111 -18.77 20.77 -13.16
CA ARG A 111 -18.33 20.96 -14.55
C ARG A 111 -18.59 19.74 -15.42
N ILE A 112 -18.30 18.54 -14.92
CA ILE A 112 -18.53 17.30 -15.67
C ILE A 112 -20.03 17.09 -15.90
N HIS A 113 -20.87 17.32 -14.89
CA HIS A 113 -22.34 17.19 -15.01
C HIS A 113 -22.92 18.04 -16.15
N GLN A 114 -22.42 19.26 -16.36
CA GLN A 114 -22.86 20.11 -17.48
C GLN A 114 -22.54 19.49 -18.84
N GLN A 115 -21.46 18.71 -18.94
CA GLN A 115 -21.03 18.08 -20.19
C GLN A 115 -21.73 16.75 -20.45
N VAL A 116 -22.13 16.03 -19.39
CA VAL A 116 -22.72 14.68 -19.50
C VAL A 116 -24.22 14.62 -19.17
N GLY A 117 -24.88 15.78 -19.04
CA GLY A 117 -26.31 15.85 -18.70
C GLY A 117 -27.28 15.18 -19.69
N PHE A 118 -26.79 14.75 -20.85
CA PHE A 118 -27.54 13.94 -21.82
C PHE A 118 -27.60 12.44 -21.46
N ILE A 119 -26.76 11.97 -20.53
CA ILE A 119 -26.77 10.60 -20.01
C ILE A 119 -27.80 10.55 -18.87
N LYS A 120 -28.94 9.87 -19.13
CA LYS A 120 -30.02 9.64 -18.17
C LYS A 120 -29.72 8.47 -17.23
#